data_AF-A0A921KL21-F1
#
_entry.id   AF-A0A921KL21-F1
#
_cell.length_a   1.000
_cell.length_b   1.000
_cell.length_c   1.000
_cell.angle_alpha   90.00
_cell.angle_beta   90.00
_cell.angle_gamma   90.00
#
_symmetry.space_group_name_H-M   'P 1'
#
loop_
_entity.id
_entity.type
_entity.pdbx_description
1 polymer ?
#
loop_
_entity_poly.entity_id
_entity_poly.type
_entity_poly.pdbx_seq_one_letter_code
_entity_poly.pdbx_strand_id
1 'polypeptide(L)'
;MEPQVAIASGALFGLLGCVAPAVLFERALRGGHGASLAAGLAAVSMSFLVLTVVLLVVYAATNAGFLEFGCALVGSFLLFWAVEAIRAWRAANGRSPHRREG
;
A
#
# COMPACT_ATOMS: atom_id res chain seq x y z
N MET A 1 -24.19 10.95 1.06
CA MET A 1 -23.66 9.59 0.90
C MET A 1 -23.91 8.84 2.20
N GLU A 2 -24.41 7.60 2.16
CA GLU A 2 -24.47 6.80 3.39
C GLU A 2 -23.06 6.49 3.91
N PRO A 3 -22.83 6.51 5.23
CA PRO A 3 -21.50 6.34 5.82
C PRO A 3 -20.87 5.00 5.45
N GLN A 4 -21.66 3.94 5.32
CA GLN A 4 -21.19 2.62 4.89
C GLN A 4 -20.60 2.65 3.48
N VAL A 5 -21.25 3.37 2.56
CA VAL A 5 -20.79 3.53 1.17
C VAL A 5 -19.50 4.34 1.14
N ALA A 6 -19.38 5.37 1.98
CA ALA A 6 -18.17 6.20 2.09
C ALA A 6 -16.97 5.39 2.59
N ILE A 7 -17.18 4.57 3.62
CA ILE A 7 -16.16 3.67 4.17
C ILE A 7 -15.73 2.63 3.13
N ALA A 8 -16.69 1.93 2.50
CA ALA A 8 -16.39 0.88 1.53
C ALA A 8 -15.63 1.42 0.31
N SER A 9 -16.06 2.57 -0.22
CA SER A 9 -15.38 3.23 -1.34
C SER A 9 -13.99 3.70 -0.95
N GLY A 10 -13.83 4.34 0.21
CA GLY A 10 -12.53 4.77 0.74
C GLY A 10 -11.55 3.60 0.82
N ALA A 11 -11.98 2.49 1.44
CA ALA A 11 -11.17 1.28 1.54
C ALA A 11 -10.76 0.72 0.17
N LEU A 12 -11.70 0.63 -0.78
CA LEU A 12 -11.42 0.17 -2.13
C LEU A 12 -10.38 1.05 -2.85
N PHE A 13 -10.53 2.37 -2.79
CA PHE A 13 -9.57 3.29 -3.40
C PHE A 13 -8.20 3.24 -2.71
N GLY A 14 -8.17 3.11 -1.39
CA GLY A 14 -6.96 2.89 -0.61
C GLY A 14 -6.18 1.65 -1.07
N LEU A 15 -6.89 0.53 -1.29
CA LEU A 15 -6.29 -0.71 -1.77
C LEU A 15 -5.90 -0.65 -3.26
N LEU A 16 -6.73 -0.04 -4.11
CA LEU A 16 -6.43 0.13 -5.54
C LEU A 16 -5.16 0.95 -5.75
N GLY A 17 -4.93 1.98 -4.93
CA GLY A 17 -3.70 2.78 -4.92
C GLY A 17 -2.44 1.96 -4.66
N CYS A 18 -2.57 0.76 -4.07
CA CYS A 18 -1.45 -0.13 -3.76
C CYS A 18 -1.13 -1.18 -4.84
N VAL A 19 -2.01 -1.42 -5.81
CA VAL A 19 -1.92 -2.57 -6.73
C VAL A 19 -0.65 -2.56 -7.59
N ALA A 20 -0.42 -1.51 -8.37
CA ALA A 20 0.77 -1.41 -9.21
C ALA A 20 2.09 -1.46 -8.41
N PRO A 21 2.23 -0.71 -7.29
CA PRO A 21 3.35 -0.83 -6.36
C PRO A 21 3.58 -2.27 -5.85
N ALA A 22 2.52 -2.97 -5.45
CA ALA A 22 2.59 -4.32 -4.92
C ALA A 22 3.09 -5.33 -5.97
N VAL A 23 2.65 -5.19 -7.22
CA VAL A 23 3.11 -6.05 -8.33
C VAL A 23 4.61 -5.86 -8.58
N LEU A 24 5.10 -4.62 -8.56
CA LEU A 24 6.53 -4.34 -8.70
C LEU A 24 7.34 -4.92 -7.54
N PHE A 25 6.82 -4.79 -6.33
CA PHE A 25 7.44 -5.32 -5.12
C PHE A 25 7.53 -6.85 -5.14
N GLU A 26 6.45 -7.52 -5.51
CA GLU A 26 6.41 -8.98 -5.59
C GLU A 26 7.34 -9.52 -6.69
N ARG A 27 7.44 -8.82 -7.83
CA ARG A 27 8.42 -9.14 -8.88
C ARG A 27 9.85 -9.01 -8.37
N ALA A 28 10.17 -7.96 -7.61
CA ALA A 28 11.49 -7.77 -7.02
C ALA A 28 11.82 -8.91 -6.04
N LEU A 29 10.90 -9.26 -5.14
CA LEU A 29 11.08 -10.34 -4.17
C LEU A 29 11.25 -11.72 -4.84
N ARG A 30 10.42 -12.05 -5.84
CA ARG A 30 10.50 -13.32 -6.59
C ARG A 30 11.76 -13.42 -7.45
N GLY A 31 12.25 -12.30 -7.98
CA GLY A 31 13.46 -12.24 -8.80
C GLY A 31 14.77 -12.42 -8.04
N GLY A 32 14.73 -12.69 -6.72
CA GLY A 32 15.93 -12.89 -5.89
C GLY A 32 16.74 -11.63 -5.60
N HIS A 33 16.41 -10.52 -6.26
CA HIS A 33 16.98 -9.21 -6.01
C HIS A 33 16.49 -8.70 -4.64
N GLY A 34 17.40 -8.24 -3.79
CA GLY A 34 17.01 -7.56 -2.56
C GLY A 34 16.09 -6.39 -2.91
N ALA A 35 14.97 -6.25 -2.21
CA ALA A 35 14.06 -5.13 -2.43
C ALA A 35 14.82 -3.82 -2.18
N SER A 36 15.01 -3.00 -3.22
CA SER A 36 15.68 -1.71 -3.10
C SER A 36 14.85 -0.78 -2.24
N LEU A 37 15.46 -0.22 -1.19
CA LEU A 37 14.83 0.78 -0.31
C LEU A 37 14.30 1.96 -1.13
N ALA A 38 15.05 2.40 -2.15
CA ALA A 38 14.65 3.49 -3.03
C ALA A 38 13.42 3.13 -3.87
N ALA A 39 13.32 1.88 -4.35
CA ALA A 39 12.15 1.42 -5.09
C ALA A 39 10.91 1.31 -4.18
N GLY A 40 11.08 0.83 -2.94
CA GLY A 40 10.03 0.81 -1.93
C GLY A 40 9.55 2.22 -1.57
N LEU A 41 10.47 3.17 -1.39
CA LEU A 41 10.13 4.56 -1.12
C LEU A 41 9.37 5.20 -2.29
N ALA A 42 9.85 5.03 -3.52
CA ALA A 42 9.19 5.55 -4.72
C ALA A 42 7.77 4.97 -4.90
N ALA A 43 7.61 3.68 -4.63
CA ALA A 43 6.32 2.98 -4.66
C ALA A 43 5.32 3.56 -3.64
N VAL A 44 5.76 3.75 -2.39
CA VAL A 44 4.93 4.37 -1.34
C VAL A 44 4.59 5.83 -1.68
N SER A 45 5.58 6.61 -2.14
CA SER A 45 5.37 8.01 -2.53
C SER A 45 4.39 8.17 -3.68
N MET A 46 4.49 7.34 -4.73
CA MET A 46 3.54 7.35 -5.85
C MET A 46 2.12 7.02 -5.40
N SER A 47 1.99 6.00 -4.55
CA SER A 47 0.68 5.61 -4.01
C SER A 47 0.07 6.74 -3.17
N PHE A 48 0.88 7.38 -2.33
CA PHE A 48 0.45 8.52 -1.52
C PHE A 48 0.00 9.70 -2.40
N LEU A 49 0.71 10.01 -3.48
CA LEU A 49 0.32 11.05 -4.43
C LEU A 49 -1.03 10.75 -5.08
N VAL A 50 -1.22 9.52 -5.57
CA VAL A 50 -2.50 9.08 -6.15
C VAL A 50 -3.64 9.23 -5.15
N LEU A 51 -3.43 8.78 -3.91
CA LEU A 51 -4.43 8.89 -2.84
C LEU A 51 -4.73 10.33 -2.46
N THR A 52 -3.73 11.21 -2.49
CA THR A 52 -3.91 12.65 -2.27
C THR A 52 -4.77 13.27 -3.37
N VAL A 53 -4.55 12.89 -4.63
CA VAL A 53 -5.38 13.34 -5.76
C VAL A 53 -6.82 12.83 -5.59
N VAL A 54 -7.01 11.57 -5.20
CA VAL A 54 -8.35 11.01 -4.93
C VAL A 54 -9.06 11.78 -3.82
N LEU A 55 -8.37 12.08 -2.71
CA LEU A 55 -8.94 12.89 -1.62
C LEU A 55 -9.32 14.30 -2.11
N LEU A 56 -8.47 14.94 -2.91
CA LEU A 56 -8.74 16.26 -3.47
C LEU A 56 -9.98 16.26 -4.36
N VAL A 57 -10.12 15.27 -5.24
CA VAL A 57 -11.30 15.12 -6.11
C VAL A 57 -12.57 14.90 -5.28
N VAL A 58 -12.53 14.03 -4.28
CA VAL A 58 -13.70 13.75 -3.44
C VAL A 58 -14.07 14.96 -2.60
N TYR A 59 -13.10 15.68 -2.03
CA TYR A 59 -13.32 16.93 -1.31
C TYR A 59 -13.99 17.99 -2.20
N ALA A 60 -13.54 18.14 -3.44
CA ALA A 60 -14.13 19.08 -4.39
C ALA A 60 -15.53 18.67 -4.87
N ALA A 61 -15.83 17.36 -4.89
CA ALA A 61 -17.10 16.84 -5.41
C ALA A 61 -18.20 16.69 -4.34
N THR A 62 -17.86 16.47 -3.07
CA THR A 62 -18.84 16.22 -2.00
C THR A 62 -18.35 16.65 -0.62
N ASN A 63 -19.19 17.38 0.11
CA ASN A 63 -18.97 17.68 1.54
C ASN A 63 -19.50 16.58 2.48
N ALA A 64 -20.31 15.64 1.99
CA ALA A 64 -20.94 14.62 2.82
C ALA A 64 -20.13 13.31 2.77
N GLY A 65 -19.75 12.76 3.93
CA GLY A 65 -19.06 11.47 4.05
C GLY A 65 -17.55 11.52 3.77
N PHE A 66 -16.97 12.71 3.61
CA PHE A 66 -15.55 12.89 3.26
C PHE A 66 -14.61 12.34 4.35
N LEU A 67 -14.94 12.55 5.62
CA LEU A 67 -14.10 12.11 6.73
C LEU A 67 -14.06 10.58 6.82
N GLU A 68 -15.22 9.93 6.74
CA GLU A 68 -15.35 8.48 6.77
C GLU A 68 -14.63 7.84 5.57
N PHE A 69 -14.81 8.43 4.38
CA PHE A 69 -14.08 8.04 3.17
C PHE A 69 -12.57 8.16 3.36
N GLY A 70 -12.10 9.32 3.80
CA GLY A 70 -10.67 9.61 3.93
C GLY A 70 -10.00 8.73 4.98
N CYS A 71 -10.64 8.53 6.14
CA CYS A 71 -10.14 7.62 7.17
C CYS A 71 -10.05 6.18 6.68
N ALA A 72 -11.09 5.67 6.00
CA ALA A 72 -11.08 4.31 5.46
C ALA A 72 -10.01 4.13 4.37
N LEU A 73 -9.82 5.14 3.51
CA LEU A 73 -8.82 5.17 2.46
C LEU A 73 -7.39 5.15 3.02
N VAL A 74 -7.08 6.06 3.94
CA VAL A 74 -5.75 6.14 4.57
C VAL A 74 -5.49 4.90 5.43
N GLY A 75 -6.48 4.44 6.20
CA GLY A 75 -6.35 3.24 7.03
C GLY A 75 -6.05 1.99 6.22
N SER A 76 -6.77 1.78 5.11
CA SER A 76 -6.57 0.61 4.24
C SER A 76 -5.21 0.66 3.53
N PHE A 77 -4.79 1.85 3.10
CA PHE A 77 -3.46 2.08 2.54
C PHE A 77 -2.34 1.70 3.53
N LEU A 78 -2.40 2.24 4.75
CA LEU A 78 -1.39 1.98 5.79
C LEU A 78 -1.37 0.50 6.19
N LEU A 79 -2.55 -0.12 6.33
CA LEU A 79 -2.66 -1.54 6.68
C LEU A 79 -1.98 -2.42 5.62
N PHE A 80 -2.24 -2.15 4.35
CA PHE A 80 -1.61 -2.88 3.25
C PHE A 80 -0.08 -2.79 3.30
N TRP A 81 0.46 -1.58 3.42
CA TRP A 81 1.90 -1.37 3.45
C TRP A 81 2.57 -1.91 4.71
N ALA A 82 1.89 -1.90 5.86
CA ALA A 82 2.38 -2.54 7.07
C ALA A 82 2.57 -4.05 6.87
N VAL A 83 1.61 -4.72 6.22
CA VAL A 83 1.71 -6.15 5.89
C VAL A 83 2.88 -6.42 4.94
N GLU A 84 3.01 -5.65 3.86
CA GLU A 84 4.12 -5.81 2.90
C GLU A 84 5.49 -5.54 3.53
N ALA A 85 5.60 -4.55 4.42
CA ALA A 85 6.83 -4.29 5.16
C ALA A 85 7.24 -5.48 6.03
N ILE A 86 6.29 -6.11 6.73
CA ILE A 86 6.54 -7.32 7.53
C ILE A 86 6.97 -8.48 6.61
N ARG A 87 6.30 -8.69 5.47
CA ARG A 87 6.65 -9.74 4.50
C ARG A 87 8.08 -9.57 4.00
N ALA A 88 8.46 -8.35 3.64
CA ALA A 88 9.80 -8.04 3.16
C ALA A 88 10.86 -8.20 4.23
N TRP A 89 10.58 -7.77 5.46
CA TRP A 89 11.48 -7.95 6.59
C TRP A 89 11.76 -9.43 6.85
N ARG A 90 10.72 -10.28 6.84
CA ARG A 90 10.88 -11.74 6.94
C ARG A 90 11.68 -12.33 5.78
N ALA A 91 11.47 -11.86 4.56
CA ALA A 91 12.22 -12.34 3.39
C ALA A 91 13.72 -11.96 3.46
N ALA A 92 14.03 -10.78 3.99
CA ALA A 92 15.41 -10.32 4.19
C ALA A 92 16.12 -11.09 5.32
N ASN A 93 15.42 -11.33 6.44
CA ASN A 93 16.03 -11.90 7.65
C ASN A 93 15.88 -13.43 7.77
N GLY A 94 14.98 -14.06 7.01
CA GLY A 94 14.74 -15.51 7.03
C GLY A 94 15.75 -16.34 6.22
N ARG A 95 16.65 -15.68 5.47
CA ARG A 95 17.77 -16.34 4.76
C ARG A 95 18.94 -16.60 5.72
N SER A 96 18.77 -17.49 6.69
CA SER A 96 19.89 -17.97 7.53
C SER A 96 20.85 -18.85 6.71
N PRO A 97 22.18 -18.69 6.83
CA PRO A 97 23.18 -19.33 5.97
C PRO A 97 23.50 -20.81 6.29
N HIS A 98 22.58 -21.59 6.85
CA HIS A 98 22.87 -22.97 7.31
C HIS A 98 22.64 -24.09 6.28
N ARG A 99 22.97 -23.90 5.01
CA ARG A 99 22.96 -25.03 4.04
C ARG A 99 24.14 -25.00 3.08
N ARG A 100 25.36 -25.10 3.62
CA ARG A 100 26.55 -25.54 2.87
C ARG A 100 27.55 -26.25 3.79
N GLU A 101 27.12 -27.28 4.50
CA GLU A 101 28.01 -28.37 4.92
C GLU A 101 27.20 -29.67 4.83
N GLY A 102 27.65 -30.57 3.96
CA GLY A 102 26.98 -31.81 3.57
C GLY A 102 27.56 -32.31 2.27
#